data_AF-A0A1C2DSK0-F1
#
_entry.id   AF-A0A1C2DSK0-F1
#
_cell.length_a   1.000
_cell.length_b   1.000
_cell.length_c   1.000
_cell.angle_alpha   90.00
_cell.angle_beta   90.00
_cell.angle_gamma   90.00
#
_symmetry.space_group_name_H-M   'P 1'
#
loop_
_entity.id
_entity.type
_entity.pdbx_description
1 polymer ?
#
loop_
_entity_poly.entity_id
_entity_poly.type
_entity_poly.pdbx_seq_one_letter_code
_entity_poly.pdbx_strand_id
1 'polypeptide(L)'
;MSTALIEAAQWADELMEAETKSRREKEYMVRNRLAKEVGCSQQYISLLLREGGQLSAEMSLGFERATNSVISRHDLRPDIFGPSQEERVA
;
A
#
# COMPACT_ATOMS: atom_id res chain seq x y z
N MET A 1 8.76 19.00 -1.24
CA MET A 1 9.80 17.95 -1.20
C MET A 1 11.09 18.54 -1.72
N SER A 2 12.25 18.18 -1.14
CA SER A 2 13.55 18.59 -1.67
C SER A 2 13.86 17.85 -2.96
N THR A 3 14.66 18.45 -3.85
CA THR A 3 15.11 17.84 -5.11
C THR A 3 15.73 16.45 -4.89
N ALA A 4 16.53 16.30 -3.82
CA ALA A 4 17.15 15.04 -3.43
C ALA A 4 16.15 13.90 -3.15
N LEU A 5 14.96 14.21 -2.60
CA LEU A 5 13.93 13.19 -2.36
C LEU A 5 13.27 12.72 -3.66
N ILE A 6 13.11 13.63 -4.62
CA ILE A 6 12.54 13.32 -5.93
C ILE A 6 13.51 12.45 -6.73
N GLU A 7 14.79 12.82 -6.75
CA GLU A 7 15.86 12.05 -7.39
C GLU A 7 15.98 10.64 -6.78
N ALA A 8 15.91 10.53 -5.45
CA ALA A 8 15.96 9.23 -4.78
C ALA A 8 14.76 8.32 -5.14
N ALA A 9 13.56 8.88 -5.27
CA ALA A 9 12.39 8.13 -5.71
C ALA A 9 12.54 7.65 -7.16
N GLN A 10 13.04 8.50 -8.05
CA GLN A 10 13.29 8.15 -9.46
C GLN A 10 14.33 7.03 -9.59
N TRP A 11 15.44 7.09 -8.84
CA TRP A 11 16.43 6.01 -8.83
C TRP A 11 15.88 4.70 -8.29
N ALA A 12 15.02 4.75 -7.28
CA ALA A 12 14.36 3.56 -6.75
C ALA A 12 13.44 2.92 -7.79
N ASP A 13 12.70 3.72 -8.55
CA ASP A 13 11.86 3.26 -9.65
C ASP A 13 12.71 2.63 -10.76
N GLU A 14 13.75 3.33 -11.25
CA GLU A 14 14.66 2.82 -12.28
C GLU A 14 15.34 1.50 -11.88
N LEU A 15 15.80 1.39 -10.62
CA LEU A 15 16.38 0.17 -10.09
C LEU A 15 15.35 -0.97 -10.07
N MET A 16 14.13 -0.69 -9.59
CA MET A 16 13.04 -1.67 -9.61
C MET A 16 12.69 -2.10 -11.04
N GLU A 17 12.74 -1.20 -12.02
CA GLU A 17 12.55 -1.53 -13.44
C GLU A 17 13.66 -2.41 -14.00
N ALA A 18 14.92 -2.13 -13.64
CA ALA A 18 16.08 -2.90 -14.07
C ALA A 18 16.14 -4.30 -13.44
N GLU A 19 15.73 -4.44 -12.18
CA GLU A 19 15.78 -5.71 -11.44
C GLU A 19 14.62 -6.66 -11.79
N THR A 20 13.47 -6.13 -12.19
CA THR A 20 12.27 -6.95 -12.43
C THR A 20 11.98 -7.12 -13.92
N LYS A 21 11.86 -8.37 -14.37
CA LYS A 21 11.72 -8.69 -15.80
C LYS A 21 10.28 -8.56 -16.31
N SER A 22 9.30 -8.43 -15.40
CA SER A 22 7.89 -8.33 -15.76
C SER A 22 7.08 -7.55 -14.74
N ARG A 23 5.95 -6.98 -15.19
CA ARG A 23 4.94 -6.35 -14.31
C ARG A 23 4.49 -7.28 -13.18
N ARG A 24 4.35 -8.58 -13.45
CA ARG A 24 3.92 -9.57 -12.46
C ARG A 24 4.95 -9.75 -11.34
N GLU A 25 6.24 -9.68 -11.67
CA GLU A 25 7.32 -9.76 -10.70
C GLU A 25 7.40 -8.50 -9.83
N LYS A 26 7.19 -7.32 -10.42
CA LYS A 26 7.01 -6.05 -9.68
C LYS A 26 5.86 -6.16 -8.67
N GLU A 27 4.68 -6.58 -9.13
CA GLU A 27 3.51 -6.73 -8.27
C GLU A 27 3.75 -7.74 -7.14
N TYR A 28 4.46 -8.85 -7.42
CA TYR A 28 4.83 -9.83 -6.40
C TYR A 28 5.74 -9.22 -5.34
N MET A 29 6.79 -8.51 -5.72
CA MET A 29 7.71 -7.86 -4.79
C MET A 29 7.02 -6.81 -3.92
N VAL A 30 6.19 -5.96 -4.53
CA VAL A 30 5.42 -4.94 -3.80
C VAL A 30 4.50 -5.60 -2.78
N ARG A 31 3.74 -6.63 -3.17
CA ARG A 31 2.87 -7.37 -2.23
C ARG A 31 3.66 -8.04 -1.12
N ASN A 32 4.84 -8.59 -1.41
CA ASN A 32 5.67 -9.23 -0.40
C ASN A 32 6.25 -8.21 0.61
N ARG A 33 6.73 -7.06 0.14
CA ARG A 33 7.20 -5.97 1.01
C ARG A 33 6.06 -5.47 1.90
N LEU A 34 4.90 -5.19 1.30
CA LEU A 34 3.72 -4.75 2.02
C LEU A 34 3.27 -5.77 3.07
N ALA A 35 3.24 -7.06 2.71
CA ALA A 35 2.91 -8.14 3.64
C ALA A 35 3.88 -8.20 4.84
N LYS A 36 5.18 -8.02 4.61
CA LYS A 36 6.19 -8.00 5.67
C LYS A 36 6.04 -6.80 6.60
N GLU A 37 5.78 -5.62 6.07
CA GLU A 37 5.62 -4.40 6.87
C GLU A 37 4.33 -4.43 7.71
N VAL A 38 3.26 -4.98 7.16
CA VAL A 38 1.98 -5.12 7.88
C VAL A 38 2.00 -6.33 8.84
N GLY A 39 2.88 -7.31 8.61
CA GLY A 39 2.98 -8.53 9.41
C GLY A 39 1.98 -9.62 9.01
N CYS A 40 1.56 -9.67 7.74
CA CYS A 40 0.62 -10.68 7.23
C CYS A 40 1.26 -11.56 6.14
N SER A 41 0.52 -12.58 5.68
CA SER A 41 0.98 -13.41 4.56
C SER A 41 0.74 -12.71 3.21
N GLN A 42 1.62 -12.97 2.23
CA GLN A 42 1.44 -12.48 0.86
C GLN A 42 0.16 -13.04 0.21
N GLN A 43 -0.23 -14.26 0.58
CA GLN A 43 -1.46 -14.90 0.14
C GLN A 43 -2.70 -14.16 0.67
N TYR A 44 -2.66 -13.67 1.90
CA TYR A 44 -3.75 -12.85 2.47
C TYR A 44 -3.98 -11.58 1.64
N ILE A 45 -2.91 -10.87 1.25
CA ILE A 45 -3.02 -9.71 0.36
C ILE A 45 -3.58 -10.12 -1.01
N SER A 46 -3.14 -11.24 -1.57
CA SER A 46 -3.64 -11.73 -2.85
C SER A 46 -5.12 -12.09 -2.79
N LEU A 47 -5.58 -12.65 -1.67
CA LEU A 47 -6.98 -12.96 -1.41
C LEU A 47 -7.81 -11.68 -1.32
N LEU A 48 -7.34 -10.68 -0.57
CA LEU A 48 -8.01 -9.37 -0.46
C LEU A 48 -8.21 -8.72 -1.83
N LEU A 49 -7.17 -8.72 -2.67
CA LEU A 49 -7.23 -8.15 -4.01
C LEU A 49 -8.17 -8.92 -4.96
N ARG A 50 -8.29 -10.24 -4.79
CA ARG A 50 -9.11 -11.09 -5.66
C ARG A 50 -10.58 -11.13 -5.25
N GLU A 51 -10.85 -11.23 -3.96
CA GLU A 51 -12.17 -11.56 -3.43
C GLU A 51 -12.84 -10.38 -2.72
N GLY A 52 -12.11 -9.28 -2.48
CA GLY A 52 -12.68 -8.09 -1.85
C GLY A 52 -13.10 -8.37 -0.41
N GLY A 53 -12.13 -8.67 0.45
CA GLY A 53 -12.36 -8.90 1.89
C GLY A 53 -12.35 -7.61 2.70
N GLN A 54 -13.15 -7.56 3.77
CA GLN A 54 -13.12 -6.46 4.72
C GLN A 54 -11.87 -6.57 5.61
N LEU A 55 -10.97 -5.60 5.50
CA LEU A 55 -9.77 -5.50 6.35
C LEU A 55 -10.19 -5.28 7.81
N SER A 56 -9.48 -5.86 8.78
CA SER A 56 -9.68 -5.46 10.18
C SER A 56 -9.22 -4.01 10.42
N ALA A 57 -9.69 -3.40 11.51
CA ALA A 57 -9.25 -2.05 11.90
C ALA A 57 -7.73 -1.98 12.10
N GLU A 58 -7.16 -3.00 12.74
CA GLU A 58 -5.72 -3.14 12.97
C GLU A 58 -4.94 -3.24 11.65
N MET A 59 -5.41 -4.09 10.73
CA MET A 59 -4.78 -4.22 9.42
C MET A 59 -4.85 -2.91 8.63
N SER A 60 -5.98 -2.19 8.71
CA SER A 60 -6.14 -0.89 8.04
C SER A 60 -5.11 0.14 8.52
N LEU A 61 -4.83 0.16 9.84
CA LEU A 61 -3.75 0.98 10.41
C LEU A 61 -2.36 0.52 9.94
N GLY A 62 -2.16 -0.80 9.83
CA GLY A 62 -0.93 -1.38 9.30
C GLY A 62 -0.67 -0.96 7.86
N PHE A 63 -1.69 -1.03 6.98
CA PHE A 63 -1.60 -0.59 5.59
C PHE A 63 -1.34 0.91 5.48
N GLU A 64 -2.02 1.76 6.27
CA GLU A 64 -1.77 3.20 6.27
C GLU A 64 -0.31 3.51 6.64
N ARG A 65 0.24 2.85 7.67
CA ARG A 65 1.63 3.03 8.07
C ARG A 65 2.62 2.53 7.02
N ALA A 66 2.40 1.34 6.49
CA ALA A 66 3.26 0.73 5.46
C ALA A 66 3.28 1.56 4.17
N THR A 67 2.16 2.22 3.85
CA THR A 67 2.05 3.05 2.65
C THR A 67 2.38 4.52 2.90
N ASN A 68 2.89 4.88 4.08
CA ASN A 68 3.15 6.28 4.47
C ASN A 68 1.94 7.20 4.23
N SER A 69 0.75 6.74 4.62
CA SER A 69 -0.54 7.43 4.47
C SER A 69 -1.00 7.68 3.03
N VAL A 70 -0.37 7.05 2.03
CA VAL A 70 -0.89 7.05 0.64
C VAL A 70 -2.25 6.36 0.57
N ILE A 71 -2.47 5.33 1.37
CA ILE A 71 -3.78 4.70 1.55
C ILE A 71 -4.26 5.02 2.96
N SER A 72 -5.40 5.71 3.09
CA SER A 72 -5.95 6.04 4.41
C SER A 72 -6.76 4.89 5.00
N ARG A 73 -6.67 4.68 6.32
CA ARG A 73 -7.60 3.79 7.02
C ARG A 73 -9.07 4.19 6.84
N HIS A 74 -9.35 5.46 6.57
CA HIS A 74 -10.69 5.97 6.30
C HIS A 74 -11.25 5.43 4.99
N ASP A 75 -10.41 5.23 3.97
CA ASP A 75 -10.81 4.65 2.69
C ASP A 75 -10.98 3.13 2.80
N LEU A 76 -10.14 2.50 3.61
CA LEU A 76 -10.17 1.04 3.83
C LEU A 76 -11.33 0.59 4.72
N ARG A 77 -11.67 1.38 5.74
CA ARG A 77 -12.71 1.07 6.75
C ARG A 77 -13.47 2.34 7.17
N PRO A 78 -14.25 2.95 6.26
CA PRO A 78 -15.06 4.12 6.58
C PRO A 78 -16.13 3.83 7.65
N ASP A 79 -16.56 2.57 7.78
CA ASP A 79 -17.51 2.10 8.79
C ASP A 79 -16.95 2.16 10.22
N ILE A 80 -15.62 2.06 10.41
CA ILE A 80 -14.97 2.18 11.73
C ILE A 80 -14.39 3.58 11.94
N PHE A 81 -13.68 4.11 10.96
CA PHE A 81 -12.92 5.35 11.12
C PHE A 81 -13.71 6.60 10.69
N GLY A 82 -14.89 6.42 10.11
CA GLY A 82 -15.68 7.49 9.50
C GLY A 82 -15.13 7.93 8.14
N PRO A 83 -15.85 8.81 7.42
CA PRO A 83 -15.48 9.25 6.08
C PRO A 83 -14.14 9.97 6.08
N SER A 84 -13.40 9.84 4.98
CA SER A 84 -12.08 10.44 4.79
C SER A 84 -12.17 11.96 4.82
N GLN A 85 -11.06 12.66 5.09
CA GLN A 85 -11.09 14.12 5.15
C GLN A 85 -11.46 14.75 3.79
N GLU A 86 -11.16 14.09 2.67
CA GLU A 86 -11.55 14.55 1.33
C GLU A 86 -13.07 14.52 1.14
N GLU A 87 -13.76 13.47 1.59
CA GLU A 87 -15.22 13.38 1.51
C GLU A 87 -15.94 14.36 2.43
N ARG A 88 -15.30 14.86 3.49
CA ARG A 88 -15.93 15.83 4.42
C ARG A 88 -15.93 17.26 3.90
N VAL A 89 -15.17 17.56 2.85
CA VAL A 89 -15.00 18.91 2.29
C VAL A 89 -15.65 19.04 0.90
N ALA A 90 -16.20 17.94 0.35
CA ALA A 90 -16.99 17.91 -0.88
C ALA A 90 -18.49 18.12 -0.61
#